data_AF-A0A965EIQ9-F1
#
_entry.id   AF-A0A965EIQ9-F1
#
_cell.length_a   1.000
_cell.length_b   1.000
_cell.length_c   1.000
_cell.angle_alpha   90.00
_cell.angle_beta   90.00
_cell.angle_gamma   90.00
#
_symmetry.space_group_name_H-M   'P 1'
#
loop_
_entity.id
_entity.type
_entity.pdbx_description
1 polymer ?
#
loop_
_entity_poly.entity_id
_entity_poly.type
_entity_poly.pdbx_seq_one_letter_code
_entity_poly.pdbx_strand_id
1 'polypeptide(L)'
;IYRADGTVTQASNPGDLGLVKRADYFRNIVAAGETFTRLGEGGYKDVPDVYIEAYLPVMRGGRFVGAIETYIDVTELARDIDRKTFLALIGLIAVFIVFGTALGIVYARHARSQRNLLDAVRAREENHRRLFEFMPYPLFVHIDGRIAYCNEAALEKFGYDDIDELYGKDSRILVHESQHALVEERRKKRIAAGAPNKPEEFRFVRRDGTELLGETAAAPVTWEGKQAAIVGIVDLTERLKAEEAVCQSEERYRTLLNFLPEGVRINHDGKVVYANQAEAELLGASSADELVGMETRFAEPHELETIEKRKKMLKSGQPNTWRETTRVRLDGKIVPVESISIPINWNGDTSYMLVTRDLTEKIEATRKLEESRARYQGLIEASPDAIPVHIDGKIVFANSAAANLLGIAKPEDLVSLESSKFNLEEDAAGIERARKAERALAKQEIREMKRKHYEALSGQRSQMDKLAREKLAEIVDQRAARPHRRRIFERNIRVRREDFEVHPGEPGHPRERRL
;
A
#
# COMPACT_ATOMS: atom_id res chain seq x y z
N ILE A 1 -83.24 -21.79 91.30
CA ILE A 1 -83.82 -20.57 91.91
C ILE A 1 -83.23 -20.42 93.31
N TYR A 2 -82.62 -19.27 93.65
CA TYR A 2 -82.08 -19.00 94.99
C TYR A 2 -83.20 -18.61 95.96
N ARG A 3 -83.19 -19.14 97.20
CA ARG A 3 -83.94 -18.56 98.33
C ARG A 3 -83.03 -17.61 99.11
N ALA A 4 -83.65 -16.63 99.77
CA ALA A 4 -82.98 -15.55 100.50
C ALA A 4 -82.15 -16.00 101.72
N ASP A 5 -82.15 -17.30 102.07
CA ASP A 5 -81.30 -17.88 103.11
C ASP A 5 -80.03 -18.56 102.57
N GLY A 6 -79.76 -18.44 101.27
CA GLY A 6 -78.52 -18.94 100.66
C GLY A 6 -78.49 -20.43 100.36
N THR A 7 -79.61 -21.16 100.46
CA THR A 7 -79.70 -22.57 100.02
C THR A 7 -80.35 -22.72 98.64
N VAL A 8 -79.72 -23.52 97.76
CA VAL A 8 -80.25 -23.83 96.42
C VAL A 8 -81.01 -25.15 96.46
N THR A 9 -82.33 -25.09 96.24
CA THR A 9 -83.19 -26.25 96.01
C THR A 9 -83.64 -26.29 94.55
N GLN A 10 -83.13 -27.31 93.85
CA GLN A 10 -83.75 -28.09 92.76
C GLN A 10 -82.77 -28.32 91.58
N ALA A 11 -82.18 -29.51 91.58
CA ALA A 11 -81.65 -30.19 90.42
C ALA A 11 -82.83 -30.80 89.63
N SER A 12 -82.86 -30.60 88.32
CA SER A 12 -83.86 -31.23 87.45
C SER A 12 -83.67 -32.75 87.39
N ASN A 13 -84.81 -33.41 87.33
CA ASN A 13 -85.05 -34.85 87.41
C ASN A 13 -84.30 -35.64 86.30
N PRO A 14 -83.63 -36.78 86.57
CA PRO A 14 -82.84 -37.52 85.57
C PRO A 14 -83.62 -38.10 84.38
N GLY A 15 -84.96 -38.01 84.38
CA GLY A 15 -85.83 -38.54 83.32
C GLY A 15 -86.05 -37.61 82.12
N ASP A 16 -85.71 -36.32 82.22
CA ASP A 16 -85.90 -35.32 81.14
C ASP A 16 -84.61 -34.99 80.36
N LEU A 17 -83.51 -35.70 80.64
CA LEU A 17 -82.28 -35.58 79.87
C LEU A 17 -82.42 -36.38 78.57
N GLY A 18 -82.91 -35.71 77.52
CA GLY A 18 -82.78 -36.18 76.15
C GLY A 18 -81.33 -36.55 75.83
N LEU A 19 -81.15 -37.62 75.04
CA LEU A 19 -79.87 -38.20 74.63
C LEU A 19 -78.76 -37.17 74.36
N VAL A 20 -77.75 -37.10 75.25
CA VAL A 20 -76.48 -36.41 74.97
C VAL A 20 -75.76 -37.18 73.86
N LYS A 21 -75.80 -36.65 72.63
CA LYS A 21 -75.28 -37.34 71.42
C LYS A 21 -73.76 -37.56 71.35
N ARG A 22 -72.97 -37.16 72.36
CA ARG A 22 -71.53 -37.52 72.51
C ARG A 22 -71.10 -37.54 73.99
N ALA A 23 -71.57 -38.55 74.73
CA ALA A 23 -71.36 -38.67 76.18
C ALA A 23 -69.89 -38.86 76.63
N ASP A 24 -68.99 -39.30 75.74
CA ASP A 24 -67.62 -39.67 76.13
C ASP A 24 -66.62 -38.50 76.06
N TYR A 25 -66.85 -37.54 75.16
CA TYR A 25 -66.01 -36.35 75.04
C TYR A 25 -66.28 -35.35 76.18
N PHE A 26 -67.54 -35.20 76.57
CA PHE A 26 -67.96 -34.28 77.65
C PHE A 26 -67.63 -34.79 79.05
N ARG A 27 -67.59 -36.11 79.26
CA ARG A 27 -67.23 -36.70 80.56
C ARG A 27 -65.80 -36.35 80.99
N ASN A 28 -64.87 -36.21 80.05
CA ASN A 28 -63.46 -35.99 80.37
C ASN A 28 -63.11 -34.52 80.68
N ILE A 29 -63.81 -33.54 80.08
CA ILE A 29 -63.53 -32.11 80.29
C ILE A 29 -64.18 -31.61 81.59
N VAL A 30 -65.40 -32.07 81.88
CA VAL A 30 -66.18 -31.59 83.02
C VAL A 30 -65.77 -32.30 84.34
N ALA A 31 -65.21 -33.51 84.28
CA ALA A 31 -64.69 -34.22 85.45
C ALA A 31 -63.45 -33.57 86.09
N ALA A 32 -62.76 -32.67 85.37
CA ALA A 32 -61.63 -31.89 85.90
C ALA A 32 -62.07 -30.66 86.74
N GLY A 33 -63.37 -30.33 86.76
CA GLY A 33 -63.91 -29.18 87.49
C GLY A 33 -63.76 -27.83 86.76
N GLU A 34 -63.38 -27.83 85.48
CA GLU A 34 -63.18 -26.61 84.69
C GLU A 34 -64.45 -26.21 83.92
N THR A 35 -64.69 -24.89 83.81
CA THR A 35 -65.77 -24.31 83.01
C THR A 35 -65.41 -24.38 81.53
N PHE A 36 -66.30 -24.93 80.70
CA PHE A 36 -66.11 -24.98 79.25
C PHE A 36 -66.98 -23.92 78.56
N THR A 37 -66.40 -23.12 77.67
CA THR A 37 -67.11 -22.13 76.85
C THR A 37 -66.85 -22.33 75.36
N ARG A 38 -67.87 -22.13 74.51
CA ARG A 38 -67.70 -22.03 73.06
C ARG A 38 -68.61 -20.97 72.45
N LEU A 39 -68.22 -20.46 71.29
CA LEU A 39 -69.09 -19.62 70.46
C LEU A 39 -70.00 -20.53 69.62
N GLY A 40 -71.30 -20.22 69.59
CA GLY A 40 -72.30 -20.94 68.81
C GLY A 40 -73.15 -19.98 67.97
N GLU A 41 -73.68 -20.50 66.86
CA GLU A 41 -74.67 -19.84 66.01
C GLU A 41 -75.85 -20.79 65.79
N GLY A 42 -77.09 -20.33 66.04
CA GLY A 42 -78.29 -21.11 65.73
C GLY A 42 -79.56 -20.69 66.47
N GLY A 43 -80.66 -20.48 65.72
CA GLY A 43 -81.96 -20.04 66.24
C GLY A 43 -82.90 -21.19 66.62
N TYR A 44 -82.73 -21.74 67.82
CA TYR A 44 -83.74 -22.57 68.49
C TYR A 44 -84.64 -21.71 69.39
N LYS A 45 -85.82 -22.21 69.78
CA LYS A 45 -86.71 -21.50 70.72
C LYS A 45 -85.95 -21.22 72.02
N ASP A 46 -85.85 -19.94 72.38
CA ASP A 46 -85.26 -19.40 73.61
C ASP A 46 -83.71 -19.34 73.67
N VAL A 47 -83.00 -19.37 72.53
CA VAL A 47 -81.53 -19.13 72.43
C VAL A 47 -81.23 -17.98 71.43
N PRO A 48 -80.26 -17.07 71.71
CA PRO A 48 -79.88 -15.98 70.79
C PRO A 48 -79.29 -16.43 69.43
N ASP A 49 -79.22 -15.53 68.44
CA ASP A 49 -78.68 -15.85 67.11
C ASP A 49 -77.16 -16.14 67.14
N VAL A 50 -76.41 -15.33 67.90
CA VAL A 50 -74.99 -15.53 68.18
C VAL A 50 -74.77 -15.50 69.69
N TYR A 51 -74.26 -16.59 70.24
CA TYR A 51 -74.13 -16.76 71.69
C TYR A 51 -72.81 -17.39 72.10
N ILE A 52 -72.43 -17.14 73.35
CA ILE A 52 -71.44 -17.95 74.05
C ILE A 52 -72.19 -18.96 74.91
N GLU A 53 -71.97 -20.24 74.63
CA GLU A 53 -72.49 -21.35 75.41
C GLU A 53 -71.46 -21.74 76.47
N ALA A 54 -71.88 -21.83 77.74
CA ALA A 54 -71.01 -22.13 78.86
C ALA A 54 -71.57 -23.28 79.71
N TYR A 55 -70.73 -24.25 80.05
CA TYR A 55 -71.04 -25.36 80.95
C TYR A 55 -70.25 -25.24 82.24
N LEU A 56 -70.95 -25.14 83.37
CA LEU A 56 -70.35 -25.10 84.70
C LEU A 56 -70.53 -26.45 85.42
N PRO A 57 -69.44 -27.14 85.80
CA PRO A 57 -69.52 -28.37 86.58
C PRO A 57 -70.07 -28.15 87.99
N VAL A 58 -70.95 -29.03 88.44
CA VAL A 58 -71.42 -29.13 89.82
C VAL A 58 -70.77 -30.35 90.46
N MET A 59 -69.98 -30.10 91.51
CA MET A 59 -69.23 -31.11 92.25
C MET A 59 -69.80 -31.25 93.68
N ARG A 60 -69.92 -32.48 94.21
CA ARG A 60 -70.31 -32.75 95.60
C ARG A 60 -69.38 -33.80 96.21
N GLY A 61 -68.70 -33.44 97.30
CA GLY A 61 -67.73 -34.33 97.96
C GLY A 61 -66.56 -34.76 97.07
N GLY A 62 -66.11 -33.88 96.15
CA GLY A 62 -65.04 -34.16 95.20
C GLY A 62 -65.44 -35.01 93.99
N ARG A 63 -66.73 -35.38 93.85
CA ARG A 63 -67.25 -36.10 92.67
C ARG A 63 -68.17 -35.22 91.84
N PHE A 64 -68.04 -35.32 90.53
CA PHE A 64 -68.94 -34.69 89.56
C PHE A 64 -70.35 -35.28 89.66
N VAL A 65 -71.34 -34.41 89.81
CA VAL A 65 -72.76 -34.81 89.95
C VAL A 65 -73.67 -34.24 88.85
N GLY A 66 -73.22 -33.26 88.07
CA GLY A 66 -73.97 -32.69 86.94
C GLY A 66 -73.37 -31.37 86.46
N ALA A 67 -73.89 -30.78 85.38
CA ALA A 67 -73.43 -29.47 84.89
C ALA A 67 -74.61 -28.52 84.66
N ILE A 68 -74.38 -27.22 84.84
CA ILE A 68 -75.31 -26.15 84.49
C ILE A 68 -74.88 -25.61 83.12
N GLU A 69 -75.80 -25.63 82.16
CA GLU A 69 -75.62 -24.99 80.85
C GLU A 69 -76.24 -23.59 80.88
N THR A 70 -75.53 -22.59 80.33
CA THR A 70 -76.02 -21.22 80.19
C THR A 70 -75.58 -20.61 78.86
N TYR A 71 -76.38 -19.69 78.34
CA TYR A 71 -76.19 -19.01 77.06
C TYR A 71 -76.08 -17.50 77.31
N ILE A 72 -75.02 -16.87 76.79
CA ILE A 72 -74.82 -15.41 76.84
C ILE A 72 -75.03 -14.86 75.44
N ASP A 73 -76.00 -13.97 75.27
CA ASP A 73 -76.23 -13.25 74.01
C ASP A 73 -75.09 -12.27 73.74
N VAL A 74 -74.41 -12.43 72.60
CA VAL A 74 -73.34 -11.54 72.15
C VAL A 74 -73.64 -10.92 70.78
N THR A 75 -74.91 -10.93 70.37
CA THR A 75 -75.35 -10.48 69.05
C THR A 75 -75.05 -9.01 68.79
N GLU A 76 -75.16 -8.13 69.80
CA GLU A 76 -74.76 -6.72 69.68
C GLU A 76 -73.24 -6.54 69.53
N LEU A 77 -72.45 -7.32 70.27
CA LEU A 77 -70.98 -7.25 70.23
C LEU A 77 -70.41 -7.66 68.86
N ALA A 78 -71.06 -8.62 68.19
CA ALA A 78 -70.67 -9.08 66.85
C ALA A 78 -71.02 -8.06 65.74
N ARG A 79 -72.07 -7.25 65.93
CA ARG A 79 -72.48 -6.20 64.96
C ARG A 79 -71.57 -4.97 64.98
N ASP A 80 -70.85 -4.73 66.07
CA ASP A 80 -70.02 -3.54 66.28
C ASP A 80 -68.64 -3.55 65.59
N ILE A 81 -68.34 -4.56 64.76
CA ILE A 81 -67.20 -4.51 63.83
C ILE A 81 -67.57 -3.54 62.69
N ASP A 82 -67.48 -2.24 62.97
CA ASP A 82 -68.03 -1.12 62.21
C ASP A 82 -67.45 -0.98 60.77
N ARG A 83 -68.28 -0.47 59.85
CA ARG A 83 -67.98 -0.20 58.41
C ARG A 83 -66.72 0.64 58.22
N LYS A 84 -66.34 1.45 59.22
CA LYS A 84 -65.11 2.25 59.25
C LYS A 84 -63.84 1.38 59.27
N THR A 85 -63.84 0.26 59.99
CA THR A 85 -62.69 -0.66 60.08
C THR A 85 -62.47 -1.37 58.74
N PHE A 86 -63.55 -1.74 58.05
CA PHE A 86 -63.49 -2.33 56.71
C PHE A 86 -62.99 -1.32 55.65
N LEU A 87 -63.48 -0.07 55.68
CA LEU A 87 -63.01 1.01 54.80
C LEU A 87 -61.52 1.35 55.05
N ALA A 88 -61.08 1.33 56.32
CA ALA A 88 -59.66 1.54 56.67
C ALA A 88 -58.77 0.42 56.11
N LEU A 89 -59.22 -0.84 56.14
CA LEU A 89 -58.50 -1.97 55.57
C LEU A 89 -58.37 -1.88 54.05
N ILE A 90 -59.44 -1.49 53.34
CA ILE A 90 -59.41 -1.25 51.88
C ILE A 90 -58.45 -0.10 51.54
N GLY A 91 -58.49 1.00 52.31
CA GLY A 91 -57.57 2.11 52.16
C GLY A 91 -56.10 1.69 52.34
N LEU A 92 -55.82 0.85 53.33
CA LEU A 92 -54.49 0.28 53.58
C LEU A 92 -54.01 -0.58 52.40
N ILE A 93 -54.86 -1.48 51.90
CA ILE A 93 -54.55 -2.32 50.73
C ILE A 93 -54.27 -1.46 49.49
N ALA A 94 -55.08 -0.41 49.25
CA ALA A 94 -54.86 0.51 48.15
C ALA A 94 -53.51 1.24 48.27
N VAL A 95 -53.12 1.67 49.46
CA VAL A 95 -51.80 2.28 49.72
C VAL A 95 -50.67 1.28 49.44
N PHE A 96 -50.80 0.02 49.87
CA PHE A 96 -49.80 -1.01 49.58
C PHE A 96 -49.67 -1.31 48.07
N ILE A 97 -50.78 -1.31 47.32
CA ILE A 97 -50.75 -1.50 45.86
C ILE A 97 -50.05 -0.31 45.18
N VAL A 98 -50.38 0.92 45.57
CA VAL A 98 -49.74 2.13 45.01
C VAL A 98 -48.24 2.15 45.35
N PHE A 99 -47.88 1.80 46.58
CA PHE A 99 -46.48 1.76 47.01
C PHE A 99 -45.71 0.63 46.31
N GLY A 100 -46.30 -0.57 46.20
CA GLY A 100 -45.70 -1.72 45.51
C GLY A 100 -45.50 -1.47 44.01
N THR A 101 -46.46 -0.82 43.34
CA THR A 101 -46.34 -0.44 41.93
C THR A 101 -45.29 0.65 41.72
N ALA A 102 -45.26 1.68 42.58
CA ALA A 102 -44.23 2.71 42.54
C ALA A 102 -42.82 2.12 42.77
N LEU A 103 -42.66 1.23 43.74
CA LEU A 103 -41.39 0.54 44.03
C LEU A 103 -40.97 -0.36 42.86
N GLY A 104 -41.93 -1.08 42.25
CA GLY A 104 -41.69 -1.89 41.06
C GLY A 104 -41.21 -1.08 39.86
N ILE A 105 -41.77 0.11 39.63
CA ILE A 105 -41.33 1.04 38.57
C ILE A 105 -39.91 1.53 38.84
N VAL A 106 -39.59 1.93 40.07
CA VAL A 106 -38.25 2.39 40.46
C VAL A 106 -37.22 1.26 40.26
N TYR A 107 -37.54 0.04 40.70
CA TYR A 107 -36.65 -1.11 40.54
C TYR A 107 -36.44 -1.49 39.07
N ALA A 108 -37.52 -1.50 38.27
CA ALA A 108 -37.44 -1.75 36.83
C ALA A 108 -36.66 -0.65 36.08
N ARG A 109 -36.73 0.59 36.56
CA ARG A 109 -35.94 1.71 36.02
C ARG A 109 -34.46 1.57 36.39
N HIS A 110 -34.15 1.19 37.63
CA HIS A 110 -32.78 0.94 38.07
C HIS A 110 -32.15 -0.24 37.30
N ALA A 111 -32.88 -1.36 37.17
CA ALA A 111 -32.42 -2.52 36.40
C ALA A 111 -32.18 -2.20 34.91
N ARG A 112 -33.05 -1.38 34.29
CA ARG A 112 -32.84 -0.87 32.93
C ARG A 112 -31.60 0.02 32.83
N SER A 113 -31.41 0.93 33.79
CA SER A 113 -30.22 1.79 33.83
C SER A 113 -28.92 0.98 33.92
N GLN A 114 -28.89 -0.06 34.76
CA GLN A 114 -27.73 -0.94 34.91
C GLN A 114 -27.43 -1.71 33.62
N ARG A 115 -28.46 -2.27 32.96
CA ARG A 115 -28.29 -2.95 31.66
C ARG A 115 -27.78 -2.01 30.59
N ASN A 116 -28.39 -0.83 30.45
CA ASN A 116 -27.95 0.16 29.47
C ASN A 116 -26.49 0.58 29.70
N LEU A 117 -26.05 0.71 30.96
CA LEU A 117 -24.66 1.02 31.28
C LEU A 117 -23.72 -0.11 30.89
N LEU A 118 -24.07 -1.36 31.23
CA LEU A 118 -23.32 -2.55 30.85
C LEU A 118 -23.22 -2.72 29.33
N ASP A 119 -24.32 -2.53 28.62
CA ASP A 119 -24.37 -2.62 27.16
C ASP A 119 -23.57 -1.48 26.52
N ALA A 120 -23.62 -0.28 27.06
CA ALA A 120 -22.80 0.85 26.60
C ALA A 120 -21.30 0.60 26.81
N VAL A 121 -20.91 0.01 27.94
CA VAL A 121 -19.51 -0.37 28.21
C VAL A 121 -19.07 -1.46 27.25
N ARG A 122 -19.86 -2.53 27.06
CA ARG A 122 -19.56 -3.61 26.10
C ARG A 122 -19.44 -3.08 24.67
N ALA A 123 -20.39 -2.25 24.24
CA ALA A 123 -20.36 -1.67 22.90
C ALA A 123 -19.11 -0.78 22.70
N ARG A 124 -18.70 -0.03 23.73
CA ARG A 124 -17.49 0.78 23.68
C ARG A 124 -16.22 -0.07 23.62
N GLU A 125 -16.12 -1.11 24.45
CA GLU A 125 -15.00 -2.06 24.43
C GLU A 125 -14.88 -2.76 23.08
N GLU A 126 -16.00 -3.23 22.54
CA GLU A 126 -16.02 -3.89 21.23
C GLU A 126 -15.65 -2.92 20.11
N ASN A 127 -16.11 -1.67 20.15
CA ASN A 127 -15.71 -0.64 19.19
C ASN A 127 -14.20 -0.35 19.26
N HIS A 128 -13.63 -0.21 20.45
CA HIS A 128 -12.18 0.00 20.59
C HIS A 128 -11.37 -1.20 20.09
N ARG A 129 -11.82 -2.43 20.39
CA ARG A 129 -11.18 -3.65 19.89
C ARG A 129 -11.23 -3.71 18.37
N ARG A 130 -12.40 -3.43 17.77
CA ARG A 130 -12.55 -3.38 16.31
C ARG A 130 -11.66 -2.31 15.69
N LEU A 131 -11.57 -1.12 16.27
CA LEU A 131 -10.67 -0.09 15.78
C LEU A 131 -9.23 -0.58 15.77
N PHE A 132 -8.77 -1.27 16.81
CA PHE A 132 -7.41 -1.84 16.86
C PHE A 132 -7.21 -2.95 15.81
N GLU A 133 -8.18 -3.85 15.64
CA GLU A 133 -8.10 -4.95 14.66
C GLU A 133 -8.13 -4.48 13.21
N PHE A 134 -9.01 -3.53 12.87
CA PHE A 134 -9.13 -3.01 11.50
C PHE A 134 -8.00 -2.06 11.09
N MET A 135 -7.06 -1.75 11.99
CA MET A 135 -5.91 -0.92 11.61
C MET A 135 -5.07 -1.69 10.59
N PRO A 136 -4.82 -1.13 9.39
CA PRO A 136 -4.07 -1.79 8.33
C PRO A 136 -2.57 -1.87 8.63
N TYR A 137 -2.14 -1.34 9.77
CA TYR A 137 -0.75 -1.32 10.21
C TYR A 137 -0.55 -2.31 11.36
N PRO A 138 0.59 -3.02 11.41
CA PRO A 138 0.95 -3.83 12.56
C PRO A 138 0.94 -3.02 13.85
N LEU A 139 0.11 -3.45 14.79
CA LEU A 139 0.04 -2.93 16.15
C LEU A 139 0.36 -4.04 17.13
N PHE A 140 1.19 -3.71 18.11
CA PHE A 140 1.56 -4.59 19.21
C PHE A 140 1.33 -3.90 20.55
N VAL A 141 0.94 -4.66 21.56
CA VAL A 141 0.96 -4.23 22.96
C VAL A 141 2.10 -4.97 23.65
N HIS A 142 3.03 -4.23 24.23
CA HIS A 142 4.17 -4.78 24.95
C HIS A 142 4.05 -4.50 26.45
N ILE A 143 4.23 -5.53 27.28
CA ILE A 143 4.38 -5.42 28.74
C ILE A 143 5.81 -5.85 29.07
N ASP A 144 6.59 -4.96 29.69
CA ASP A 144 8.01 -5.20 30.02
C ASP A 144 8.86 -5.73 28.85
N GLY A 145 8.57 -5.26 27.63
CA GLY A 145 9.29 -5.66 26.42
C GLY A 145 8.83 -7.01 25.84
N ARG A 146 7.82 -7.65 26.43
CA ARG A 146 7.20 -8.88 25.92
C ARG A 146 5.89 -8.57 25.21
N ILE A 147 5.58 -9.31 24.16
CA ILE A 147 4.34 -9.15 23.38
C ILE A 147 3.18 -9.69 24.22
N ALA A 148 2.24 -8.83 24.56
CA ALA A 148 1.01 -9.18 25.28
C ALA A 148 -0.19 -9.28 24.33
N TYR A 149 -0.16 -8.53 23.23
CA TYR A 149 -1.21 -8.56 22.21
C TYR A 149 -0.69 -8.05 20.86
N CYS A 150 -1.34 -8.42 19.75
CA CYS A 150 -1.15 -7.81 18.44
C CYS A 150 -2.43 -7.93 17.60
N ASN A 151 -2.60 -7.06 16.59
CA ASN A 151 -3.73 -7.15 15.66
C ASN A 151 -3.46 -8.14 14.51
N GLU A 152 -4.49 -8.43 13.73
CA GLU A 152 -4.38 -9.31 12.54
C GLU A 152 -3.33 -8.82 11.53
N ALA A 153 -3.25 -7.51 11.27
CA ALA A 153 -2.26 -6.93 10.36
C ALA A 153 -0.81 -7.22 10.80
N ALA A 154 -0.55 -7.33 12.11
CA ALA A 154 0.76 -7.71 12.62
C ALA A 154 1.10 -9.17 12.33
N LEU A 155 0.13 -10.08 12.49
CA LEU A 155 0.30 -11.50 12.16
C LEU A 155 0.62 -11.69 10.69
N GLU A 156 -0.21 -11.10 9.81
CA GLU A 156 -0.03 -11.14 8.36
C GLU A 156 1.35 -10.59 7.95
N LYS A 157 1.72 -9.41 8.46
CA LYS A 157 2.94 -8.73 8.02
C LYS A 157 4.23 -9.41 8.45
N PHE A 158 4.21 -10.04 9.63
CA PHE A 158 5.35 -10.74 10.20
C PHE A 158 5.36 -12.25 9.91
N GLY A 159 4.30 -12.77 9.28
CA GLY A 159 4.20 -14.16 8.83
C GLY A 159 3.91 -15.16 9.95
N TYR A 160 3.19 -14.74 10.98
CA TYR A 160 2.72 -15.61 12.07
C TYR A 160 1.25 -15.97 11.83
N ASP A 161 0.88 -17.21 12.12
CA ASP A 161 -0.49 -17.68 11.91
C ASP A 161 -1.39 -17.41 13.12
N ASP A 162 -0.80 -17.39 14.32
CA ASP A 162 -1.50 -17.25 15.59
C ASP A 162 -0.74 -16.29 16.53
N ILE A 163 -1.51 -15.50 17.29
CA ILE A 163 -1.01 -14.63 18.36
C ILE A 163 -0.33 -15.42 19.48
N ASP A 164 -0.76 -16.65 19.73
CA ASP A 164 -0.16 -17.53 20.75
C ASP A 164 1.31 -17.84 20.44
N GLU A 165 1.72 -17.78 19.17
CA GLU A 165 3.13 -17.91 18.80
C GLU A 165 3.97 -16.70 19.20
N LEU A 166 3.37 -15.54 19.42
CA LEU A 166 4.04 -14.30 19.81
C LEU A 166 3.84 -13.97 21.28
N TYR A 167 2.74 -14.43 21.88
CA TYR A 167 2.35 -14.13 23.25
C TYR A 167 3.46 -14.48 24.25
N GLY A 168 3.82 -13.50 25.08
CA GLY A 168 4.87 -13.61 26.11
C GLY A 168 6.31 -13.61 25.58
N LYS A 169 6.52 -13.72 24.26
CA LYS A 169 7.86 -13.65 23.67
C LYS A 169 8.43 -12.24 23.75
N ASP A 170 9.74 -12.15 23.78
CA ASP A 170 10.45 -10.88 23.77
C ASP A 170 10.23 -10.17 22.43
N SER A 171 9.77 -8.91 22.45
CA SER A 171 9.49 -8.12 21.24
C SER A 171 10.70 -7.96 20.31
N ARG A 172 11.92 -8.12 20.83
CA ARG A 172 13.16 -8.05 20.03
C ARG A 172 13.30 -9.20 19.02
N ILE A 173 12.52 -10.29 19.12
CA ILE A 173 12.50 -11.32 18.07
C ILE A 173 12.07 -10.76 16.71
N LEU A 174 11.29 -9.67 16.72
CA LEU A 174 10.80 -9.01 15.51
C LEU A 174 11.78 -7.97 14.99
N VAL A 175 12.89 -7.70 15.68
CA VAL A 175 13.85 -6.64 15.34
C VAL A 175 15.22 -7.27 15.07
N HIS A 176 15.93 -6.77 14.07
CA HIS A 176 17.28 -7.24 13.75
C HIS A 176 18.21 -7.06 14.96
N GLU A 177 19.04 -8.08 15.23
CA GLU A 177 19.90 -8.17 16.42
C GLU A 177 20.77 -6.92 16.66
N SER A 178 21.26 -6.32 15.58
CA SER A 178 22.08 -5.10 15.63
C SER A 178 21.38 -3.89 16.26
N GLN A 179 20.05 -3.89 16.34
CA GLN A 179 19.24 -2.78 16.84
C GLN A 179 18.59 -3.06 18.20
N HIS A 180 18.84 -4.23 18.81
CA HIS A 180 18.28 -4.58 20.13
C HIS A 180 18.65 -3.58 21.23
N ALA A 181 19.89 -3.06 21.21
CA ALA A 181 20.33 -2.07 22.19
C ALA A 181 19.55 -0.75 22.09
N LEU A 182 19.24 -0.32 20.87
CA LEU A 182 18.45 0.89 20.60
C LEU A 182 17.00 0.73 21.06
N VAL A 183 16.40 -0.46 20.88
CA VAL A 183 15.06 -0.78 21.38
C VAL A 183 15.01 -0.63 22.90
N GLU A 184 15.99 -1.17 23.63
CA GLU A 184 16.06 -1.07 25.09
C GLU A 184 16.28 0.37 25.58
N GLU A 185 17.15 1.13 24.93
CA GLU A 185 17.36 2.54 25.24
C GLU A 185 16.06 3.34 25.08
N ARG A 186 15.37 3.15 23.96
CA ARG A 186 14.09 3.82 23.67
C ARG A 186 12.97 3.37 24.60
N ARG A 187 12.98 2.11 25.06
CA ARG A 187 12.05 1.63 26.09
C ARG A 187 12.28 2.35 27.42
N LYS A 188 13.53 2.45 27.88
CA LYS A 188 13.89 3.18 29.12
C LYS A 188 13.49 4.66 29.05
N LYS A 189 13.79 5.33 27.93
CA LYS A 189 13.40 6.74 27.71
C LYS A 189 11.89 6.92 27.76
N ARG A 190 11.11 6.08 27.08
CA ARG A 190 9.64 6.11 27.09
C ARG A 190 9.07 5.95 28.50
N ILE A 191 9.57 4.97 29.26
CA ILE A 191 9.12 4.69 30.63
C ILE A 191 9.45 5.88 31.54
N ALA A 192 10.68 6.39 31.47
CA ALA A 192 11.13 7.52 32.30
C ALA A 192 10.40 8.83 31.99
N ALA A 193 10.12 9.10 30.72
CA ALA A 193 9.43 10.32 30.29
C ALA A 193 7.91 10.23 30.39
N GLY A 194 7.33 9.03 30.44
CA GLY A 194 5.88 8.83 30.39
C GLY A 194 5.24 9.33 29.09
N ALA A 195 6.04 9.49 28.02
CA ALA A 195 5.63 10.10 26.75
C ALA A 195 5.99 9.20 25.55
N PRO A 196 5.30 9.33 24.40
CA PRO A 196 5.61 8.55 23.20
C PRO A 196 7.02 8.79 22.67
N ASN A 197 7.63 7.75 22.11
CA ASN A 197 8.86 7.89 21.33
C ASN A 197 8.54 8.53 19.97
N LYS A 198 9.45 9.37 19.46
CA LYS A 198 9.39 9.84 18.06
C LYS A 198 9.50 8.65 17.10
N PRO A 199 8.79 8.65 15.96
CA PRO A 199 8.98 7.63 14.93
C PRO A 199 10.45 7.51 14.53
N GLU A 200 10.94 6.29 14.37
CA GLU A 200 12.31 6.00 13.95
C GLU A 200 12.35 4.70 13.15
N GLU A 201 13.30 4.58 12.22
CA GLU A 201 13.46 3.44 11.33
C GLU A 201 14.13 2.25 12.02
N PHE A 202 13.55 1.06 11.84
CA PHE A 202 14.07 -0.21 12.31
C PHE A 202 14.04 -1.26 11.22
N ARG A 203 15.05 -2.12 11.22
CA ARG A 203 15.05 -3.38 10.49
C ARG A 203 14.34 -4.40 11.36
N PHE A 204 13.20 -4.83 10.87
CA PHE A 204 12.38 -5.87 11.46
C PHE A 204 12.65 -7.19 10.76
N VAL A 205 12.41 -8.30 11.45
CA VAL A 205 12.64 -9.66 10.97
C VAL A 205 11.33 -10.43 11.05
N ARG A 206 10.91 -11.04 9.94
CA ARG A 206 9.73 -11.90 9.86
C ARG A 206 10.02 -13.31 10.36
N ARG A 207 8.98 -14.13 10.55
CA ARG A 207 9.10 -15.54 10.97
C ARG A 207 10.00 -16.36 10.05
N ASP A 208 9.99 -16.09 8.75
CA ASP A 208 10.81 -16.76 7.73
C ASP A 208 12.27 -16.26 7.66
N GLY A 209 12.62 -15.27 8.48
CA GLY A 209 13.95 -14.64 8.52
C GLY A 209 14.14 -13.51 7.51
N THR A 210 13.15 -13.20 6.66
CA THR A 210 13.24 -12.05 5.76
C THR A 210 13.18 -10.73 6.54
N GLU A 211 13.95 -9.76 6.08
CA GLU A 211 13.95 -8.44 6.68
C GLU A 211 12.85 -7.55 6.07
N LEU A 212 12.33 -6.64 6.89
CA LEU A 212 11.49 -5.53 6.46
C LEU A 212 12.00 -4.25 7.11
N LEU A 213 12.04 -3.15 6.35
CA LEU A 213 12.37 -1.85 6.90
C LEU A 213 11.06 -1.15 7.25
N GLY A 214 10.92 -0.78 8.52
CA GLY A 214 9.72 -0.11 9.00
C GLY A 214 10.05 1.06 9.89
N GLU A 215 9.19 2.06 9.88
CA GLU A 215 9.21 3.14 10.88
C GLU A 215 8.33 2.72 12.06
N THR A 216 8.83 2.90 13.29
CA THR A 216 8.04 2.57 14.49
C THR A 216 8.03 3.67 15.52
N ALA A 217 6.84 3.86 16.10
CA ALA A 217 6.61 4.67 17.26
C ALA A 217 5.96 3.83 18.37
N ALA A 218 6.26 4.17 19.61
CA ALA A 218 5.73 3.49 20.77
C ALA A 218 5.21 4.51 21.79
N ALA A 219 3.97 4.34 22.22
CA ALA A 219 3.32 5.19 23.22
C ALA A 219 3.04 4.40 24.50
N PRO A 220 3.22 4.99 25.70
CA PRO A 220 2.86 4.34 26.95
C PRO A 220 1.33 4.25 27.07
N VAL A 221 0.83 3.09 27.52
CA VAL A 221 -0.59 2.83 27.77
C VAL A 221 -0.74 1.97 29.02
N THR A 222 -1.95 1.94 29.59
CA THR A 222 -2.29 0.96 30.64
C THR A 222 -3.04 -0.18 29.99
N TRP A 223 -2.55 -1.40 30.17
CA TRP A 223 -3.19 -2.63 29.67
C TRP A 223 -3.42 -3.58 30.83
N GLU A 224 -4.68 -3.96 31.08
CA GLU A 224 -5.07 -4.84 32.19
C GLU A 224 -4.50 -4.39 33.56
N GLY A 225 -4.48 -3.08 33.79
CA GLY A 225 -3.94 -2.49 35.02
C GLY A 225 -2.40 -2.49 35.13
N LYS A 226 -1.69 -2.99 34.11
CA LYS A 226 -0.22 -2.96 34.04
C LYS A 226 0.26 -1.83 33.13
N GLN A 227 1.44 -1.30 33.44
CA GLN A 227 2.12 -0.35 32.56
C GLN A 227 2.57 -1.09 31.30
N ALA A 228 2.11 -0.63 30.15
CA ALA A 228 2.35 -1.25 28.85
C ALA A 228 2.77 -0.18 27.83
N ALA A 229 3.07 -0.62 26.62
CA ALA A 229 3.29 0.25 25.48
C ALA A 229 2.55 -0.29 24.26
N ILE A 230 1.83 0.58 23.56
CA ILE A 230 1.35 0.29 22.21
C ILE A 230 2.45 0.67 21.23
N VAL A 231 2.78 -0.23 20.31
CA VAL A 231 3.81 -0.07 19.30
C VAL A 231 3.17 -0.21 17.94
N GLY A 232 3.27 0.83 17.12
CA GLY A 232 2.85 0.80 15.72
C GLY A 232 4.04 0.72 14.78
N ILE A 233 3.88 0.01 13.67
CA ILE A 233 4.90 -0.15 12.64
C ILE A 233 4.31 0.22 11.29
N VAL A 234 4.97 1.12 10.59
CA VAL A 234 4.66 1.48 9.21
C VAL A 234 5.74 0.88 8.31
N ASP A 235 5.35 0.00 7.39
CA ASP A 235 6.28 -0.58 6.42
C ASP A 235 6.73 0.48 5.39
N LEU A 236 8.05 0.64 5.23
CA LEU A 236 8.64 1.58 4.29
C LEU A 236 8.98 0.95 2.93
N THR A 237 8.74 -0.36 2.76
CA THR A 237 9.13 -1.12 1.57
C THR A 237 8.51 -0.53 0.29
N GLU A 238 7.20 -0.26 0.27
CA GLU A 238 6.54 0.28 -0.93
C GLU A 238 7.00 1.69 -1.26
N ARG A 239 7.15 2.54 -0.24
CA ARG A 239 7.65 3.91 -0.40
C ARG A 239 9.05 3.91 -1.01
N LEU A 240 9.95 3.10 -0.47
CA LEU A 240 11.32 3.01 -0.96
C LEU A 240 11.38 2.39 -2.36
N LYS A 241 10.54 1.40 -2.68
CA LYS A 241 10.43 0.87 -4.04
C LYS A 241 9.92 1.91 -5.02
N ALA A 242 8.97 2.75 -4.63
CA ALA A 242 8.48 3.84 -5.47
C ALA A 242 9.55 4.91 -5.69
N GLU A 243 10.24 5.34 -4.62
CA GLU A 243 11.36 6.28 -4.71
C GLU A 243 12.51 5.73 -5.58
N GLU A 244 12.84 4.44 -5.42
CA GLU A 244 13.84 3.77 -6.23
C GLU A 244 13.40 3.64 -7.70
N ALA A 245 12.14 3.30 -7.96
CA ALA A 245 11.60 3.22 -9.33
C ALA A 245 11.65 4.58 -10.04
N VAL A 246 11.33 5.67 -9.34
CA VAL A 246 11.48 7.04 -9.87
C VAL A 246 12.95 7.32 -10.18
N CYS A 247 13.86 7.07 -9.23
CA CYS A 247 15.30 7.31 -9.43
C CYS A 247 15.86 6.48 -10.60
N GLN A 248 15.50 5.19 -10.69
CA GLN A 248 15.90 4.32 -11.79
C GLN A 248 15.32 4.80 -13.14
N SER A 249 14.08 5.30 -13.15
CA SER A 249 13.47 5.85 -14.36
C SER A 249 14.20 7.12 -14.81
N GLU A 250 14.53 8.03 -13.90
CA GLU A 250 15.28 9.25 -14.20
C GLU A 250 16.68 8.94 -14.73
N GLU A 251 17.41 8.03 -14.09
CA GLU A 251 18.72 7.57 -14.57
C GLU A 251 18.61 6.96 -15.97
N ARG A 252 17.57 6.15 -16.22
CA ARG A 252 17.31 5.54 -17.53
C ARG A 252 17.04 6.59 -18.60
N TYR A 253 16.19 7.58 -18.33
CA TYR A 253 15.89 8.67 -19.27
C TYR A 253 17.13 9.54 -19.55
N ARG A 254 17.87 9.92 -18.51
CA ARG A 254 19.12 10.70 -18.66
C ARG A 254 20.14 9.93 -19.50
N THR A 255 20.28 8.64 -19.26
CA THR A 255 21.17 7.77 -20.03
C THR A 255 20.76 7.71 -21.49
N LEU A 256 19.48 7.45 -21.78
CA LEU A 256 18.97 7.41 -23.15
C LEU A 256 19.23 8.71 -23.91
N LEU A 257 18.91 9.86 -23.30
CA LEU A 257 19.11 11.17 -23.94
C LEU A 257 20.59 11.48 -24.19
N ASN A 258 21.50 11.03 -23.34
CA ASN A 258 22.94 11.26 -23.51
C ASN A 258 23.58 10.38 -24.58
N PHE A 259 22.99 9.23 -24.92
CA PHE A 259 23.48 8.37 -26.01
C PHE A 259 22.84 8.68 -27.37
N LEU A 260 21.87 9.59 -27.44
CA LEU A 260 21.34 10.04 -28.72
C LEU A 260 22.41 10.85 -29.48
N PRO A 261 22.63 10.58 -30.78
CA PRO A 261 23.54 11.36 -31.60
C PRO A 261 23.00 12.76 -31.89
N GLU A 262 21.68 12.95 -31.82
CA GLU A 262 21.07 14.27 -31.89
C GLU A 262 21.26 15.07 -30.58
N GLY A 263 21.56 16.36 -30.75
CA GLY A 263 21.52 17.33 -29.67
C GLY A 263 20.09 17.52 -29.18
N VAL A 264 19.87 17.40 -27.87
CA VAL A 264 18.59 17.62 -27.22
C VAL A 264 18.75 18.72 -26.20
N ARG A 265 17.92 19.76 -26.30
CA ARG A 265 17.92 20.89 -25.39
C ARG A 265 16.52 21.32 -25.02
N ILE A 266 16.29 21.63 -23.76
CA ILE A 266 15.03 22.22 -23.31
C ILE A 266 15.26 23.67 -22.96
N ASN A 267 14.44 24.52 -23.57
CA ASN A 267 14.42 25.95 -23.36
C ASN A 267 13.15 26.32 -22.58
N HIS A 268 13.31 26.99 -21.45
CA HIS A 268 12.24 27.54 -20.62
C HIS A 268 12.58 28.99 -20.29
N ASP A 269 11.63 29.90 -20.52
CA ASP A 269 11.80 31.36 -20.30
C ASP A 269 13.07 31.97 -20.89
N GLY A 270 13.45 31.51 -22.08
CA GLY A 270 14.63 32.03 -22.79
C GLY A 270 15.97 31.56 -22.23
N LYS A 271 15.96 30.62 -21.29
CA LYS A 271 17.14 29.95 -20.76
C LYS A 271 17.13 28.46 -21.07
N VAL A 272 18.30 27.86 -21.13
CA VAL A 272 18.46 26.42 -21.21
C VAL A 272 18.24 25.83 -19.82
N VAL A 273 17.31 24.89 -19.67
CA VAL A 273 17.06 24.18 -18.41
C VAL A 273 17.56 22.73 -18.44
N TYR A 274 17.83 22.22 -19.63
CA TYR A 274 18.42 20.91 -19.85
C TYR A 274 19.12 20.87 -21.20
N ALA A 275 20.25 20.18 -21.27
CA ALA A 275 20.91 19.80 -22.51
C ALA A 275 21.46 18.37 -22.36
N ASN A 276 21.56 17.61 -23.44
CA ASN A 276 22.35 16.38 -23.46
C ASN A 276 23.79 16.67 -23.91
N GLN A 277 24.64 15.64 -23.82
CA GLN A 277 26.04 15.75 -24.20
C GLN A 277 26.23 16.08 -25.70
N ALA A 278 25.39 15.53 -26.58
CA ALA A 278 25.48 15.82 -28.02
C ALA A 278 25.21 17.29 -28.35
N GLU A 279 24.27 17.96 -27.66
CA GLU A 279 24.05 19.41 -27.84
C GLU A 279 25.25 20.22 -27.33
N ALA A 280 25.89 19.80 -26.24
CA ALA A 280 27.10 20.44 -25.73
C ALA A 280 28.23 20.38 -26.76
N GLU A 281 28.49 19.20 -27.32
CA GLU A 281 29.49 19.00 -28.37
C GLU A 281 29.16 19.81 -29.63
N LEU A 282 27.89 19.80 -30.05
CA LEU A 282 27.41 20.57 -31.20
C LEU A 282 27.65 22.07 -31.00
N LEU A 283 27.38 22.62 -29.82
CA LEU A 283 27.56 24.04 -29.50
C LEU A 283 29.00 24.40 -29.08
N GLY A 284 29.89 23.42 -28.96
CA GLY A 284 31.28 23.63 -28.55
C GLY A 284 31.46 23.92 -27.05
N ALA A 285 30.51 23.49 -26.22
CA ALA A 285 30.62 23.53 -24.77
C ALA A 285 31.43 22.34 -24.23
N SER A 286 32.04 22.51 -23.06
CA SER A 286 32.84 21.47 -22.39
C SER A 286 31.97 20.39 -21.76
N SER A 287 30.75 20.73 -21.35
CA SER A 287 29.76 19.81 -20.79
C SER A 287 28.34 20.31 -21.01
N ALA A 288 27.36 19.42 -20.91
CA ALA A 288 25.94 19.80 -20.93
C ALA A 288 25.56 20.77 -19.80
N ASP A 289 26.20 20.65 -18.64
CA ASP A 289 25.94 21.52 -17.48
C ASP A 289 26.37 22.97 -17.73
N GLU A 290 27.39 23.20 -18.56
CA GLU A 290 27.82 24.55 -18.96
C GLU A 290 26.72 25.30 -19.72
N LEU A 291 25.91 24.56 -20.50
CA LEU A 291 24.80 25.15 -21.24
C LEU A 291 23.63 25.53 -20.34
N VAL A 292 23.44 24.86 -19.20
CA VAL A 292 22.29 25.09 -18.32
C VAL A 292 22.36 26.49 -17.70
N GLY A 293 21.27 27.24 -17.82
CA GLY A 293 21.16 28.63 -17.36
C GLY A 293 21.60 29.67 -18.40
N MET A 294 22.27 29.28 -19.48
CA MET A 294 22.62 30.19 -20.56
C MET A 294 21.38 30.70 -21.30
N GLU A 295 21.47 31.93 -21.81
CA GLU A 295 20.42 32.48 -22.68
C GLU A 295 20.38 31.76 -24.03
N THR A 296 19.18 31.56 -24.57
CA THR A 296 18.96 30.74 -25.78
C THR A 296 19.29 31.47 -27.09
N ARG A 297 20.48 32.07 -27.21
CA ARG A 297 20.92 32.87 -28.37
C ARG A 297 21.99 32.17 -29.21
N PHE A 298 21.71 30.92 -29.58
CA PHE A 298 22.60 30.08 -30.39
C PHE A 298 22.28 30.14 -31.90
N ALA A 299 21.60 31.19 -32.34
CA ALA A 299 21.19 31.37 -33.73
C ALA A 299 21.73 32.71 -34.25
N GLU A 300 21.89 32.81 -35.56
CA GLU A 300 22.39 34.02 -36.18
C GLU A 300 21.42 35.21 -35.97
N PRO A 301 21.92 36.46 -35.88
CA PRO A 301 21.09 37.63 -35.62
C PRO A 301 19.90 37.79 -36.57
N HIS A 302 20.07 37.44 -37.84
CA HIS A 302 19.03 37.52 -38.86
C HIS A 302 17.94 36.43 -38.70
N GLU A 303 18.20 35.37 -37.95
CA GLU A 303 17.24 34.31 -37.65
C GLU A 303 16.43 34.55 -36.35
N LEU A 304 16.87 35.48 -35.48
CA LEU A 304 16.26 35.73 -34.17
C LEU A 304 14.79 36.19 -34.26
N GLU A 305 14.46 37.11 -35.18
CA GLU A 305 13.07 37.53 -35.42
C GLU A 305 12.17 36.37 -35.87
N THR A 306 12.74 35.47 -36.67
CA THR A 306 12.03 34.29 -37.17
C THR A 306 11.78 33.28 -36.04
N ILE A 307 12.73 33.14 -35.11
CA ILE A 307 12.59 32.31 -33.91
C ILE A 307 11.51 32.87 -32.97
N GLU A 308 11.45 34.19 -32.79
CA GLU A 308 10.47 34.81 -31.90
C GLU A 308 9.03 34.69 -32.44
N LYS A 309 8.84 34.86 -33.75
CA LYS A 309 7.56 34.56 -34.43
C LYS A 309 7.18 33.08 -34.27
N ARG A 310 8.15 32.16 -34.34
CA ARG A 310 7.92 30.71 -34.12
C ARG A 310 7.55 30.38 -32.67
N LYS A 311 8.19 31.00 -31.68
CA LYS A 311 7.79 30.85 -30.26
C LYS A 311 6.31 31.21 -30.07
N LYS A 312 5.83 32.26 -30.73
CA LYS A 312 4.40 32.64 -30.71
C LYS A 312 3.50 31.59 -31.37
N MET A 313 3.92 30.99 -32.49
CA MET A 313 3.16 29.90 -33.15
C MET A 313 3.13 28.62 -32.33
N LEU A 314 4.23 28.24 -31.67
CA LEU A 314 4.31 27.01 -30.86
C LEU A 314 3.45 27.05 -29.59
N LYS A 315 2.98 28.24 -29.16
CA LYS A 315 1.94 28.36 -28.11
C LYS A 315 0.60 27.73 -28.52
N SER A 316 0.40 27.44 -29.82
CA SER A 316 -0.76 26.68 -30.31
C SER A 316 -0.67 25.16 -30.04
N GLY A 317 0.47 24.67 -29.50
CA GLY A 317 0.65 23.28 -29.08
C GLY A 317 1.08 22.29 -30.17
N GLN A 318 1.27 22.73 -31.41
CA GLN A 318 1.73 21.86 -32.50
C GLN A 318 3.26 21.90 -32.65
N PRO A 319 3.95 20.75 -32.86
CA PRO A 319 5.36 20.73 -33.18
C PRO A 319 5.64 21.35 -34.55
N ASN A 320 6.81 21.96 -34.70
CA ASN A 320 7.28 22.41 -36.02
C ASN A 320 7.74 21.21 -36.87
N THR A 321 7.92 21.40 -38.17
CA THR A 321 8.61 20.42 -39.03
C THR A 321 10.13 20.56 -38.89
N TRP A 322 10.86 19.50 -39.22
CA TRP A 322 12.31 19.56 -39.40
C TRP A 322 12.67 20.65 -40.40
N ARG A 323 13.74 21.41 -40.10
CA ARG A 323 14.23 22.48 -40.97
C ARG A 323 15.74 22.60 -40.85
N GLU A 324 16.40 22.76 -42.00
CA GLU A 324 17.79 23.13 -42.11
C GLU A 324 17.98 24.62 -41.75
N THR A 325 18.94 24.90 -40.89
CA THR A 325 19.24 26.21 -40.29
C THR A 325 20.70 26.20 -39.85
N THR A 326 21.18 27.26 -39.22
CA THR A 326 22.54 27.35 -38.69
C THR A 326 22.51 27.53 -37.18
N ARG A 327 23.57 27.09 -36.51
CA ARG A 327 23.80 27.38 -35.09
C ARG A 327 25.13 28.06 -34.92
N VAL A 328 25.13 29.06 -34.04
CA VAL A 328 26.34 29.75 -33.61
C VAL A 328 26.82 29.06 -32.34
N ARG A 329 28.00 28.45 -32.42
CA ARG A 329 28.70 27.83 -31.30
C ARG A 329 29.20 28.88 -30.31
N LEU A 330 29.59 28.43 -29.12
CA LEU A 330 30.20 29.28 -28.09
C LEU A 330 31.54 29.90 -28.54
N ASP A 331 32.28 29.20 -29.39
CA ASP A 331 33.52 29.68 -30.03
C ASP A 331 33.27 30.65 -31.21
N GLY A 332 32.00 30.94 -31.53
CA GLY A 332 31.59 31.81 -32.63
C GLY A 332 31.53 31.12 -34.00
N LYS A 333 31.90 29.85 -34.12
CA LYS A 333 31.81 29.10 -35.38
C LYS A 333 30.35 28.81 -35.73
N ILE A 334 30.02 28.90 -37.02
CA ILE A 334 28.69 28.56 -37.54
C ILE A 334 28.69 27.10 -37.98
N VAL A 335 27.71 26.33 -37.51
CA VAL A 335 27.50 24.93 -37.90
C VAL A 335 26.14 24.76 -38.59
N PRO A 336 26.08 24.05 -39.74
CA PRO A 336 24.82 23.74 -40.39
C PRO A 336 24.10 22.63 -39.63
N VAL A 337 22.81 22.83 -39.32
CA VAL A 337 22.02 21.86 -38.56
C VAL A 337 20.64 21.68 -39.15
N GLU A 338 20.04 20.54 -38.89
CA GLU A 338 18.61 20.31 -39.04
C GLU A 338 17.98 20.33 -37.65
N SER A 339 16.91 21.10 -37.42
CA SER A 339 16.29 21.12 -36.09
C SER A 339 14.77 21.14 -36.12
N ILE A 340 14.19 20.62 -35.05
CA ILE A 340 12.76 20.62 -34.76
C ILE A 340 12.54 21.18 -33.36
N SER A 341 11.46 21.93 -33.18
CA SER A 341 11.04 22.45 -31.88
C SER A 341 9.71 21.83 -31.51
N ILE A 342 9.67 21.17 -30.36
CA ILE A 342 8.53 20.41 -29.84
C ILE A 342 8.05 21.10 -28.56
N PRO A 343 6.78 21.53 -28.47
CA PRO A 343 6.22 22.05 -27.23
C PRO A 343 6.08 20.92 -26.21
N ILE A 344 6.56 21.17 -24.99
CA ILE A 344 6.45 20.24 -23.86
C ILE A 344 5.89 20.97 -22.65
N ASN A 345 5.25 20.23 -21.76
CA ASN A 345 4.93 20.74 -20.43
C ASN A 345 6.14 20.53 -19.52
N TRP A 346 6.67 21.62 -18.96
CA TRP A 346 7.76 21.60 -18.01
C TRP A 346 7.33 22.38 -16.78
N ASN A 347 7.23 21.72 -15.63
CA ASN A 347 6.76 22.31 -14.36
C ASN A 347 5.40 23.01 -14.42
N GLY A 348 4.49 22.57 -15.29
CA GLY A 348 3.18 23.19 -15.48
C GLY A 348 3.14 24.26 -16.57
N ASP A 349 4.30 24.69 -17.06
CA ASP A 349 4.44 25.74 -18.06
C ASP A 349 4.83 25.18 -19.44
N THR A 350 4.39 25.89 -20.50
CA THR A 350 4.77 25.53 -21.87
C THR A 350 6.23 25.87 -22.11
N SER A 351 7.05 24.85 -22.32
CA SER A 351 8.46 24.95 -22.68
C SER A 351 8.72 24.31 -24.04
N TYR A 352 9.94 24.45 -24.56
CA TYR A 352 10.27 23.94 -25.88
C TYR A 352 11.48 23.02 -25.81
N MET A 353 11.29 21.78 -26.24
CA MET A 353 12.38 20.85 -26.51
C MET A 353 12.83 21.05 -27.96
N LEU A 354 14.10 21.42 -28.14
CA LEU A 354 14.77 21.38 -29.41
C LEU A 354 15.48 20.04 -29.57
N VAL A 355 15.28 19.43 -30.74
CA VAL A 355 16.13 18.33 -31.20
C VAL A 355 16.88 18.85 -32.42
N THR A 356 18.20 18.74 -32.38
CA THR A 356 19.13 19.30 -33.36
C THR A 356 20.03 18.19 -33.89
N ARG A 357 20.11 18.08 -35.21
CA ARG A 357 21.00 17.16 -35.92
C ARG A 357 22.10 17.95 -36.61
N ASP A 358 23.35 17.58 -36.37
CA ASP A 358 24.49 18.15 -37.10
C ASP A 358 24.48 17.66 -38.57
N LEU A 359 24.64 18.58 -39.52
CA LEU A 359 24.74 18.26 -40.95
C LEU A 359 26.17 18.35 -41.49
N THR A 360 27.16 18.70 -40.65
CA THR A 360 28.55 18.95 -41.07
C THR A 360 29.15 17.74 -41.78
N GLU A 361 29.10 16.56 -41.15
CA GLU A 361 29.65 15.34 -41.75
C GLU A 361 28.95 14.95 -43.05
N LYS A 362 27.62 15.12 -43.11
CA LYS A 362 26.83 14.82 -44.29
C LYS A 362 27.21 15.73 -45.46
N ILE A 363 27.31 17.04 -45.20
CA ILE A 363 27.69 18.04 -46.21
C ILE A 363 29.13 17.82 -46.68
N GLU A 364 30.07 17.57 -45.76
CA GLU A 364 31.45 17.28 -46.12
C GLU A 364 31.60 15.99 -46.93
N ALA A 365 30.88 14.93 -46.56
CA ALA A 365 30.87 13.68 -47.30
C ALA A 365 30.32 13.87 -48.72
N THR A 366 29.23 14.62 -48.84
CA THR A 366 28.60 14.95 -50.13
C THR A 366 29.57 15.75 -51.01
N ARG A 367 30.17 16.81 -50.45
CA ARG A 367 31.16 17.63 -51.16
C ARG A 367 32.37 16.81 -51.61
N LYS A 368 32.95 15.97 -50.74
CA LYS A 368 34.10 15.12 -51.10
C LYS A 368 33.73 14.13 -52.20
N LEU A 369 32.52 13.57 -52.17
CA LEU A 369 32.03 12.68 -53.22
C LEU A 369 31.87 13.43 -54.55
N GLU A 370 31.29 14.63 -54.54
CA GLU A 370 31.14 15.48 -55.72
C GLU A 370 32.49 15.90 -56.30
N GLU A 371 33.42 16.34 -55.46
CA GLU A 371 34.79 16.70 -55.87
C GLU A 371 35.54 15.50 -56.46
N SER A 372 35.39 14.32 -55.86
CA SER A 372 35.98 13.09 -56.38
C SER A 372 35.35 12.71 -57.72
N ARG A 373 34.02 12.83 -57.86
CA ARG A 373 33.31 12.54 -59.10
C ARG A 373 33.72 13.49 -60.22
N ALA A 374 33.76 14.80 -59.95
CA ALA A 374 34.19 15.80 -60.91
C ALA A 374 35.65 15.59 -61.33
N ARG A 375 36.53 15.24 -60.39
CA ARG A 375 37.93 14.89 -60.68
C ARG A 375 38.05 13.69 -61.60
N TYR A 376 37.35 12.59 -61.31
CA TYR A 376 37.37 11.39 -62.16
C TYR A 376 36.78 11.65 -63.55
N GLN A 377 35.65 12.37 -63.62
CA GLN A 377 35.06 12.76 -64.90
C GLN A 377 36.03 13.62 -65.73
N GLY A 378 36.68 14.60 -65.12
CA GLY A 378 37.68 15.43 -65.79
C GLY A 378 38.89 14.64 -66.30
N LEU A 379 39.39 13.66 -65.53
CA LEU A 379 40.51 12.80 -65.94
C LEU A 379 40.13 11.88 -67.12
N ILE A 380 38.94 11.30 -67.09
CA ILE A 380 38.46 10.43 -68.18
C ILE A 380 38.23 11.25 -69.45
N GLU A 381 37.67 12.45 -69.32
CA GLU A 381 37.36 13.32 -70.45
C GLU A 381 38.61 13.92 -71.11
N ALA A 382 39.62 14.28 -70.30
CA ALA A 382 40.90 14.79 -70.78
C ALA A 382 41.86 13.68 -71.26
N SER A 383 41.50 12.40 -71.11
CA SER A 383 42.32 11.29 -71.58
C SER A 383 42.47 11.35 -73.11
N PRO A 384 43.70 11.27 -73.63
CA PRO A 384 43.92 11.22 -75.08
C PRO A 384 43.47 9.88 -75.69
N ASP A 385 43.37 8.83 -74.87
CA ASP A 385 42.89 7.52 -75.31
C ASP A 385 41.36 7.48 -75.35
N ALA A 386 40.82 6.81 -76.36
CA ALA A 386 39.40 6.52 -76.47
C ALA A 386 38.96 5.55 -75.37
N ILE A 387 38.07 5.99 -74.49
CA ILE A 387 37.53 5.20 -73.38
C ILE A 387 36.03 4.98 -73.58
N PRO A 388 35.62 3.91 -74.28
CA PRO A 388 34.24 3.45 -74.28
C PRO A 388 34.00 2.48 -73.11
N VAL A 389 32.97 2.73 -72.31
CA VAL A 389 32.45 1.78 -71.31
C VAL A 389 31.18 1.18 -71.87
N HIS A 390 31.10 -0.14 -71.92
CA HIS A 390 29.95 -0.87 -72.42
C HIS A 390 29.39 -1.84 -71.38
N ILE A 391 28.08 -2.02 -71.37
CA ILE A 391 27.38 -3.03 -70.58
C ILE A 391 26.54 -3.83 -71.57
N ASP A 392 26.69 -5.16 -71.55
CA ASP A 392 25.99 -6.10 -72.45
C ASP A 392 26.07 -5.71 -73.93
N GLY A 393 27.27 -5.32 -74.36
CA GLY A 393 27.57 -4.96 -75.75
C GLY A 393 27.09 -3.56 -76.18
N LYS A 394 26.42 -2.80 -75.30
CA LYS A 394 25.99 -1.42 -75.57
C LYS A 394 26.86 -0.42 -74.86
N ILE A 395 27.28 0.63 -75.55
CA ILE A 395 28.06 1.72 -74.93
C ILE A 395 27.18 2.47 -73.94
N VAL A 396 27.58 2.54 -72.67
CA VAL A 396 26.89 3.28 -71.61
C VAL A 396 27.59 4.61 -71.28
N PHE A 397 28.85 4.75 -71.68
CA PHE A 397 29.63 5.97 -71.55
C PHE A 397 30.76 5.96 -72.58
N ALA A 398 31.10 7.13 -73.12
CA ALA A 398 32.28 7.34 -73.96
C ALA A 398 32.83 8.75 -73.67
N ASN A 399 34.17 8.90 -73.67
CA ASN A 399 34.81 10.22 -73.57
C ASN A 399 34.94 10.91 -74.94
N SER A 400 35.30 12.19 -74.97
CA SER A 400 35.54 12.93 -76.23
C SER A 400 36.55 12.28 -77.17
N ALA A 401 37.60 11.64 -76.66
CA ALA A 401 38.57 10.96 -77.51
C ALA A 401 37.94 9.78 -78.28
N ALA A 402 37.03 9.02 -77.65
CA ALA A 402 36.30 7.95 -78.31
C ALA A 402 35.34 8.47 -79.40
N ALA A 403 34.64 9.58 -79.12
CA ALA A 403 33.80 10.26 -80.12
C ALA A 403 34.62 10.71 -81.34
N ASN A 404 35.74 11.38 -81.10
CA ASN A 404 36.64 11.85 -82.16
C ASN A 404 37.23 10.70 -82.98
N LEU A 405 37.68 9.63 -82.32
CA LEU A 405 38.25 8.45 -82.99
C LEU A 405 37.24 7.78 -83.91
N LEU A 406 35.98 7.70 -83.48
CA LEU A 406 34.89 7.06 -84.23
C LEU A 406 34.17 8.02 -85.19
N GLY A 407 34.63 9.28 -85.30
CA GLY A 407 34.06 10.28 -86.19
C GLY A 407 32.67 10.77 -85.81
N ILE A 408 32.29 10.67 -84.53
CA ILE A 408 31.00 11.09 -84.00
C ILE A 408 31.15 12.47 -83.33
N ALA A 409 30.21 13.37 -83.60
CA ALA A 409 30.31 14.77 -83.19
C ALA A 409 30.21 14.97 -81.67
N LYS A 410 29.50 14.09 -80.96
CA LYS A 410 29.27 14.17 -79.52
C LYS A 410 29.42 12.80 -78.85
N PRO A 411 30.06 12.71 -77.68
CA PRO A 411 30.16 11.44 -76.94
C PRO A 411 28.80 10.87 -76.54
N GLU A 412 27.79 11.72 -76.33
CA GLU A 412 26.44 11.27 -76.00
C GLU A 412 25.79 10.47 -77.13
N ASP A 413 26.15 10.73 -78.38
CA ASP A 413 25.61 10.04 -79.56
C ASP A 413 26.19 8.61 -79.71
N LEU A 414 27.28 8.30 -78.99
CA LEU A 414 27.81 6.94 -78.88
C LEU A 414 27.00 6.10 -77.88
N VAL A 415 26.33 6.73 -76.92
CA VAL A 415 25.60 6.02 -75.86
C VAL A 415 24.41 5.27 -76.45
N SER A 416 24.24 4.01 -76.07
CA SER A 416 23.26 3.04 -76.58
C SER A 416 23.55 2.43 -77.95
N LEU A 417 24.65 2.80 -78.62
CA LEU A 417 25.10 2.09 -79.82
C LEU A 417 25.70 0.73 -79.44
N GLU A 418 25.52 -0.26 -80.31
CA GLU A 418 26.17 -1.56 -80.16
C GLU A 418 27.66 -1.43 -80.49
N SER A 419 28.50 -1.83 -79.54
CA SER A 419 29.97 -1.85 -79.65
C SER A 419 30.45 -2.70 -80.84
N SER A 420 29.71 -3.74 -81.21
CA SER A 420 29.95 -4.62 -82.36
C SER A 420 29.99 -3.88 -83.71
N LYS A 421 29.29 -2.74 -83.84
CA LYS A 421 29.25 -1.95 -85.08
C LYS A 421 30.57 -1.28 -85.44
N PHE A 422 31.48 -1.16 -84.46
CA PHE A 422 32.73 -0.42 -84.62
C PHE A 422 33.96 -1.33 -84.79
N ASN A 423 33.76 -2.63 -85.07
CA ASN A 423 34.84 -3.63 -85.15
C ASN A 423 35.82 -3.57 -83.96
N LEU A 424 35.29 -3.23 -82.79
CA LEU A 424 35.96 -3.50 -81.52
C LEU A 424 35.83 -5.02 -81.31
N GLU A 425 36.59 -5.81 -82.06
CA GLU A 425 36.64 -7.26 -81.84
C GLU A 425 37.16 -7.48 -80.43
N GLU A 426 36.24 -7.89 -79.57
CA GLU A 426 36.50 -8.31 -78.21
C GLU A 426 37.45 -9.51 -78.27
N ASP A 427 38.72 -9.33 -77.87
CA ASP A 427 39.57 -10.47 -77.53
C ASP A 427 38.89 -11.18 -76.36
N ALA A 428 38.11 -12.22 -76.66
CA ALA A 428 37.33 -12.97 -75.67
C ALA A 428 38.23 -13.49 -74.54
N ALA A 429 39.50 -13.78 -74.82
CA ALA A 429 40.51 -14.15 -73.84
C ALA A 429 40.95 -12.95 -72.97
N GLY A 430 40.99 -11.75 -73.54
CA GLY A 430 41.27 -10.49 -72.83
C GLY A 430 40.13 -10.08 -71.88
N ILE A 431 38.88 -10.19 -72.32
CA ILE A 431 37.69 -9.90 -71.48
C ILE A 431 37.57 -10.89 -70.33
N GLU A 432 37.84 -12.17 -70.55
CA GLU A 432 37.79 -13.15 -69.47
C GLU A 432 38.92 -12.94 -68.45
N ARG A 433 40.12 -12.52 -68.89
CA ARG A 433 41.20 -12.09 -67.97
C ARG A 433 40.83 -10.81 -67.21
N ALA A 434 40.26 -9.81 -67.87
CA ALA A 434 39.83 -8.56 -67.25
C ALA A 434 38.71 -8.80 -66.23
N ARG A 435 37.66 -9.56 -66.58
CA ARG A 435 36.57 -9.94 -65.66
C ARG A 435 37.07 -10.76 -64.47
N LYS A 436 38.07 -11.62 -64.67
CA LYS A 436 38.68 -12.41 -63.59
C LYS A 436 39.54 -11.54 -62.67
N ALA A 437 40.27 -10.57 -63.22
CA ALA A 437 41.05 -9.59 -62.47
C ALA A 437 40.14 -8.61 -61.69
N GLU A 438 39.07 -8.12 -62.31
CA GLU A 438 38.10 -7.21 -61.70
C GLU A 438 37.32 -7.92 -60.58
N ARG A 439 36.90 -9.17 -60.77
CA ARG A 439 36.33 -10.01 -59.70
C ARG A 439 37.31 -10.28 -58.57
N ALA A 440 38.61 -10.37 -58.86
CA ALA A 440 39.64 -10.54 -57.83
C ALA A 440 39.85 -9.25 -57.04
N LEU A 441 39.91 -8.10 -57.72
CA LEU A 441 40.05 -6.78 -57.12
C LEU A 441 38.82 -6.42 -56.25
N ALA A 442 37.61 -6.63 -56.76
CA ALA A 442 36.38 -6.43 -56.00
C ALA A 442 36.31 -7.35 -54.76
N LYS A 443 36.77 -8.60 -54.87
CA LYS A 443 36.88 -9.50 -53.70
C LYS A 443 37.93 -9.01 -52.69
N GLN A 444 39.01 -8.39 -53.14
CA GLN A 444 40.05 -7.83 -52.29
C GLN A 444 39.56 -6.57 -51.57
N GLU A 445 38.90 -5.64 -52.27
CA GLU A 445 38.29 -4.45 -51.66
C GLU A 445 37.19 -4.81 -50.67
N ILE A 446 36.32 -5.78 -51.00
CA ILE A 446 35.31 -6.28 -50.05
C ILE A 446 35.97 -6.91 -48.82
N ARG A 447 37.10 -7.63 -48.98
CA ARG A 447 37.85 -8.18 -47.84
C ARG A 447 38.47 -7.09 -46.98
N GLU A 448 39.07 -6.06 -47.58
CA GLU A 448 39.64 -4.93 -46.84
C GLU A 448 38.57 -4.10 -46.14
N MET A 449 37.44 -3.85 -46.80
CA MET A 449 36.30 -3.14 -46.20
C MET A 449 35.72 -3.93 -45.02
N LYS A 450 35.55 -5.25 -45.18
CA LYS A 450 35.15 -6.14 -44.08
C LYS A 450 36.18 -6.15 -42.94
N ARG A 451 37.48 -6.14 -43.25
CA ARG A 451 38.54 -6.08 -42.24
C ARG A 451 38.50 -4.76 -41.47
N LYS A 452 38.45 -3.62 -42.16
CA LYS A 452 38.32 -2.29 -41.53
C LYS A 452 37.05 -2.17 -40.69
N HIS A 453 35.93 -2.72 -41.17
CA HIS A 453 34.67 -2.75 -40.41
C HIS A 453 34.76 -3.64 -39.15
N TYR A 454 35.42 -4.81 -39.24
CA TYR A 454 35.69 -5.67 -38.07
C TYR A 454 36.64 -5.02 -37.07
N GLU A 455 37.70 -4.36 -37.55
CA GLU A 455 38.65 -3.62 -36.72
C GLU A 455 37.94 -2.46 -35.99
N ALA A 456 37.10 -1.69 -36.69
CA ALA A 456 36.30 -0.61 -36.12
C ALA A 456 35.29 -1.11 -35.07
N LEU A 457 34.58 -2.21 -35.35
CA LEU A 457 33.66 -2.85 -34.39
C LEU A 457 34.40 -3.40 -33.17
N SER A 458 35.58 -4.00 -33.34
CA SER A 458 36.37 -4.51 -32.21
C SER A 458 36.95 -3.36 -31.37
N GLY A 459 37.34 -2.25 -32.01
CA GLY A 459 37.82 -1.03 -31.37
C GLY A 459 36.72 -0.34 -30.57
N GLN A 460 35.53 -0.18 -31.15
CA GLN A 460 34.34 0.35 -30.44
C GLN A 460 33.94 -0.55 -29.28
N ARG A 461 33.96 -1.88 -29.44
CA ARG A 461 33.62 -2.82 -28.36
C ARG A 461 34.64 -2.76 -27.22
N SER A 462 35.93 -2.68 -27.54
CA SER A 462 37.00 -2.54 -26.54
C SER A 462 36.96 -1.18 -25.83
N GLN A 463 36.65 -0.09 -26.55
CA GLN A 463 36.43 1.23 -25.95
C GLN A 463 35.18 1.26 -25.06
N MET A 464 34.08 0.65 -25.50
CA MET A 464 32.84 0.54 -24.71
C MET A 464 33.04 -0.32 -23.47
N ASP A 465 33.79 -1.42 -23.54
CA ASP A 465 34.12 -2.25 -22.37
C ASP A 465 35.04 -1.52 -21.39
N LYS A 466 36.00 -0.73 -21.91
CA LYS A 466 36.89 0.10 -21.07
C LYS A 466 36.11 1.25 -20.40
N LEU A 467 35.28 1.97 -21.16
CA LEU A 467 34.43 3.05 -20.67
C LEU A 467 33.40 2.51 -19.65
N ALA A 468 32.81 1.34 -19.92
CA ALA A 468 31.92 0.68 -18.98
C ALA A 468 32.64 0.32 -17.68
N ARG A 469 33.87 -0.22 -17.74
CA ARG A 469 34.66 -0.52 -16.53
C ARG A 469 35.06 0.72 -15.75
N GLU A 470 35.47 1.79 -16.42
CA GLU A 470 35.82 3.07 -15.79
C GLU A 470 34.60 3.74 -15.15
N LYS A 471 33.45 3.77 -15.84
CA LYS A 471 32.16 4.25 -15.30
C LYS A 471 31.65 3.38 -14.15
N LEU A 472 31.80 2.06 -14.22
CA LEU A 472 31.43 1.16 -13.13
C LEU A 472 32.30 1.41 -11.89
N ALA A 473 33.61 1.64 -12.08
CA ALA A 473 34.52 2.01 -11.00
C ALA A 473 34.16 3.36 -10.38
N GLU A 474 33.80 4.35 -11.20
CA GLU A 474 33.35 5.69 -10.76
C GLU A 474 32.04 5.62 -9.97
N ILE A 475 31.08 4.79 -10.41
CA ILE A 475 29.81 4.54 -9.69
C ILE A 475 30.06 3.78 -8.38
N VAL A 476 31.01 2.85 -8.36
CA VAL A 476 31.43 2.13 -7.15
C VAL A 476 32.09 3.07 -6.15
N ASP A 477 32.94 3.99 -6.59
CA ASP A 477 33.58 4.99 -5.73
C ASP A 477 32.61 6.07 -5.24
N GLN A 478 31.69 6.56 -6.08
CA GLN A 478 30.65 7.51 -5.65
C GLN A 478 29.66 6.89 -4.66
N ARG A 479 29.37 5.59 -4.79
CA ARG A 479 28.54 4.84 -3.82
C ARG A 479 29.32 4.41 -2.56
N ALA A 480 30.65 4.45 -2.58
CA ALA A 480 31.52 4.13 -1.45
C ALA A 480 31.61 5.24 -0.37
N ALA A 481 31.04 6.42 -0.60
CA ALA A 481 31.01 7.52 0.36
C ALA A 481 30.05 7.31 1.57
N ARG A 482 29.38 6.16 1.69
CA ARG A 482 28.52 5.82 2.85
C ARG A 482 28.96 4.50 3.50
N PRO A 483 29.52 4.52 4.74
CA PRO A 483 30.15 3.35 5.37
C PRO A 483 29.25 2.11 5.52
N HIS A 484 27.93 2.29 5.56
CA HIS A 484 26.98 1.22 5.87
C HIS A 484 26.67 0.27 4.69
N ARG A 485 26.94 0.68 3.44
CA ARG A 485 26.61 -0.13 2.24
C ARG A 485 27.74 -1.07 1.79
N ARG A 486 28.96 -0.91 2.31
CA ARG A 486 30.16 -1.70 1.96
C ARG A 486 30.01 -3.19 2.28
N ARG A 487 29.45 -3.54 3.45
CA ARG A 487 29.34 -4.95 3.89
C ARG A 487 28.27 -5.77 3.14
N ILE A 488 27.20 -5.12 2.68
CA ILE A 488 26.10 -5.81 1.96
C ILE A 488 26.52 -6.06 0.51
N PHE A 489 27.26 -5.13 -0.11
CA PHE A 489 27.71 -5.26 -1.49
C PHE A 489 28.92 -6.19 -1.65
N GLU A 490 29.90 -6.17 -0.73
CA GLU A 490 31.03 -7.12 -0.72
C GLU A 490 30.56 -8.58 -0.51
N ARG A 491 29.46 -8.81 0.21
CA ARG A 491 28.86 -10.15 0.38
C ARG A 491 28.16 -10.64 -0.89
N ASN A 492 27.45 -9.77 -1.61
CA ASN A 492 26.72 -10.14 -2.83
C ASN A 492 27.62 -10.32 -4.06
N ILE A 493 28.77 -9.64 -4.14
CA ILE A 493 29.77 -9.89 -5.20
C ILE A 493 30.52 -11.20 -4.97
N ARG A 494 30.73 -11.61 -3.71
CA ARG A 494 31.40 -12.89 -3.41
C ARG A 494 30.56 -14.09 -3.85
N VAL A 495 29.23 -14.01 -3.67
CA VAL A 495 28.29 -15.06 -4.10
C VAL A 495 28.23 -15.21 -5.64
N ARG A 496 28.42 -14.12 -6.41
CA ARG A 496 28.41 -14.20 -7.89
C ARG A 496 29.76 -14.51 -8.54
N ARG A 497 30.86 -14.47 -7.79
CA ARG A 497 32.19 -14.84 -8.30
C ARG A 497 32.41 -16.36 -8.36
N GLU A 498 31.67 -17.12 -7.57
CA GLU A 498 31.73 -18.60 -7.57
C GLU A 498 30.96 -19.21 -8.76
N ASP A 499 30.02 -18.48 -9.37
CA ASP A 499 29.24 -18.95 -10.54
C ASP A 499 29.88 -18.67 -11.91
N PHE A 500 31.05 -18.01 -11.96
CA PHE A 500 31.69 -17.56 -13.22
C PHE A 500 33.18 -17.95 -13.36
N GLU A 501 33.64 -19.05 -12.74
CA GLU A 501 34.90 -19.69 -13.13
C GLU A 501 34.67 -20.64 -14.32
N VAL A 502 34.78 -20.09 -15.54
CA VAL A 502 34.89 -20.89 -16.76
C VAL A 502 36.33 -21.42 -16.85
N HIS A 503 36.50 -22.73 -16.63
CA HIS A 503 37.77 -23.43 -16.89
C HIS A 503 38.12 -23.36 -18.39
N PRO A 504 39.37 -23.00 -18.77
CA PRO A 504 39.78 -22.97 -20.15
C PRO A 504 40.21 -24.38 -20.60
N GLY A 505 39.31 -25.10 -21.26
CA GLY A 505 39.67 -26.32 -21.99
C GLY A 505 38.53 -27.28 -22.24
N GLU A 506 37.77 -27.06 -23.32
CA GLU A 506 37.30 -28.11 -24.25
C GLU A 506 36.45 -27.50 -25.40
N PRO A 507 36.52 -28.03 -26.63
CA PRO A 507 35.81 -27.49 -27.79
C PRO A 507 34.41 -28.12 -27.91
N GLY A 508 33.36 -27.35 -27.63
CA GLY A 508 31.96 -27.82 -27.70
C GLY A 508 31.04 -26.92 -28.53
N HIS A 509 30.61 -27.46 -29.68
CA HIS A 509 29.44 -27.22 -30.54
C HIS A 509 28.59 -25.91 -30.52
N PRO A 510 28.08 -25.45 -31.68
CA PRO A 510 27.43 -24.16 -31.84
C PRO A 510 25.91 -24.25 -31.61
N ARG A 511 25.44 -23.93 -30.41
CA ARG A 511 24.03 -23.56 -30.17
C ARG A 511 23.94 -22.58 -29.01
N GLU A 512 24.35 -21.34 -29.24
CA GLU A 512 23.97 -20.21 -28.38
C GLU A 512 24.11 -18.90 -29.18
N ARG A 513 23.14 -18.68 -30.07
CA ARG A 513 22.80 -17.36 -30.59
C ARG A 513 21.35 -17.09 -30.24
N ARG A 514 21.11 -16.45 -29.09
CA ARG A 514 19.96 -15.58 -28.81
C ARG A 514 20.16 -14.97 -27.42
N LEU A 515 20.65 -13.73 -27.40
CA LEU A 515 20.23 -12.62 -26.55
C LEU A 515 20.88 -11.34 -27.07
#